data_AF-A0A258RLU6-F1
#
_entry.id   AF-A0A258RLU6-F1
#
_cell.length_a   1.000
_cell.length_b   1.000
_cell.length_c   1.000
_cell.angle_alpha   90.00
_cell.angle_beta   90.00
_cell.angle_gamma   90.00
#
_symmetry.space_group_name_H-M   'P 1'
#
loop_
_entity.id
_entity.type
_entity.pdbx_description
1 polymer ?
#
loop_
_entity_poly.entity_id
_entity_poly.type
_entity_poly.pdbx_seq_one_letter_code
_entity_poly.pdbx_strand_id
1 'polypeptide(L)'
;MTGPATPAHPDVFADTSVTRLLPIGVPADLVNGENDRIIPMRLGTGYVDQATKAGDRAVLHRVGQTGHVELIVPESAAWAQSVALIKRALGR
;
A
#
# COMPACT_ATOMS: atom_id res chain seq x y z
N MET A 1 -6.14 14.05 -15.39
CA MET A 1 -7.01 12.91 -15.77
C MET A 1 -6.33 12.17 -16.91
N THR A 2 -6.43 10.84 -16.96
CA THR A 2 -5.62 9.92 -17.81
C THR A 2 -5.79 10.08 -19.33
N GLY A 3 -6.71 10.93 -19.79
CA GLY A 3 -7.04 11.10 -21.20
C GLY A 3 -7.96 9.98 -21.74
N PRO A 4 -8.46 10.10 -22.98
CA PRO A 4 -9.19 9.03 -23.62
C PRO A 4 -8.27 7.87 -24.02
N ALA A 5 -8.83 6.66 -24.14
CA ALA A 5 -8.11 5.51 -24.67
C ALA A 5 -7.72 5.74 -26.13
N THR A 6 -6.54 5.25 -26.51
CA THR A 6 -6.04 5.28 -27.90
C THR A 6 -5.55 3.88 -28.29
N PRO A 7 -5.34 3.58 -29.58
CA PRO A 7 -4.75 2.30 -29.98
C PRO A 7 -3.38 2.01 -29.33
N ALA A 8 -2.59 3.07 -29.07
CA ALA A 8 -1.29 2.95 -28.41
C ALA A 8 -1.40 2.84 -26.88
N HIS A 9 -2.51 3.29 -26.29
CA HIS A 9 -2.78 3.22 -24.85
C HIS A 9 -4.26 2.86 -24.62
N PRO A 10 -4.64 1.58 -24.83
CA PRO A 10 -6.03 1.16 -24.80
C PRO A 10 -6.60 1.07 -23.37
N ASP A 11 -5.76 0.80 -22.37
CA ASP A 11 -6.11 0.82 -20.95
C ASP A 11 -5.45 2.02 -20.27
N VAL A 12 -6.22 3.10 -20.12
CA VAL A 12 -5.74 4.39 -19.60
C VAL A 12 -5.31 4.37 -18.14
N PHE A 13 -5.51 3.25 -17.43
CA PHE A 13 -5.08 3.08 -16.04
C PHE A 13 -3.93 2.08 -15.90
N ALA A 14 -3.41 1.53 -17.01
CA ALA A 14 -2.41 0.47 -16.96
C ALA A 14 -1.14 0.92 -16.23
N ASP A 15 -0.72 2.16 -16.47
CA ASP A 15 0.47 2.81 -15.93
C ASP A 15 0.29 3.43 -14.54
N THR A 16 -0.93 3.48 -14.02
CA THR A 16 -1.28 4.09 -12.72
C THR A 16 -1.89 3.09 -11.74
N SER A 17 -1.99 1.81 -12.13
CA SER A 17 -2.47 0.73 -11.28
C SER A 17 -1.30 -0.09 -10.74
N VAL A 18 -0.90 0.15 -9.48
CA VAL A 18 0.31 -0.45 -8.90
C VAL A 18 0.40 -1.98 -9.05
N THR A 19 -0.72 -2.70 -8.94
CA THR A 19 -0.74 -4.16 -9.08
C THR A 19 -0.44 -4.64 -10.50
N ARG A 20 -0.59 -3.78 -11.52
CA ARG A 20 -0.22 -4.06 -12.92
C ARG A 20 1.23 -3.74 -13.25
N LEU A 21 1.93 -3.10 -12.33
CA LEU A 21 3.34 -2.75 -12.44
C LEU A 21 4.24 -3.72 -11.68
N LEU A 22 3.66 -4.73 -11.02
CA LEU A 22 4.41 -5.76 -10.30
C LEU A 22 5.24 -6.63 -11.27
N PRO A 23 6.44 -7.09 -10.86
CA PRO A 23 7.09 -6.79 -9.59
C PRO A 23 7.71 -5.37 -9.55
N ILE A 24 7.67 -4.70 -8.40
CA ILE A 24 8.34 -3.41 -8.17
C ILE A 24 9.84 -3.62 -7.87
N GLY A 25 10.21 -4.75 -7.27
CA GLY A 25 11.61 -5.10 -6.99
C GLY A 25 12.20 -4.44 -5.73
N VAL A 26 11.38 -3.80 -4.90
CA VAL A 26 11.78 -3.24 -3.60
C VAL A 26 10.87 -3.74 -2.47
N PRO A 27 11.38 -3.90 -1.24
CA PRO A 27 10.55 -4.24 -0.09
C PRO A 27 9.43 -3.22 0.16
N ALA A 28 8.20 -3.70 0.34
CA ALA A 28 7.04 -2.88 0.70
C ALA A 28 6.49 -3.29 2.08
N ASP A 29 6.36 -2.34 2.99
CA ASP A 29 5.66 -2.49 4.27
C ASP A 29 4.41 -1.60 4.23
N LEU A 30 3.22 -2.21 4.21
CA LEU A 30 1.92 -1.53 4.18
C LEU A 30 1.39 -1.40 5.60
N VAL A 31 0.94 -0.21 6.01
CA VAL A 31 0.28 0.00 7.31
C VAL A 31 -1.16 0.41 7.06
N ASN A 32 -2.12 -0.39 7.54
CA ASN A 32 -3.54 -0.18 7.31
C ASN A 32 -4.33 -0.23 8.61
N GLY A 33 -5.22 0.74 8.80
CA GLY A 33 -6.18 0.73 9.89
C GLY A 33 -7.30 -0.27 9.65
N GLU A 34 -7.69 -1.04 10.66
CA GLU A 34 -8.78 -2.02 10.54
C GLU A 34 -10.17 -1.37 10.43
N ASN A 35 -10.30 -0.13 10.90
CA ASN A 35 -11.55 0.64 10.85
C ASN A 35 -11.53 1.67 9.71
N ASP A 36 -10.59 1.58 8.76
CA ASP A 36 -10.53 2.47 7.60
C ASP A 36 -11.73 2.23 6.68
N ARG A 37 -12.58 3.26 6.56
CA ARG A 37 -13.79 3.24 5.70
C ARG A 37 -13.56 3.87 4.33
N ILE A 38 -12.38 4.45 4.09
CA ILE A 38 -11.98 5.10 2.84
C ILE A 38 -11.21 4.12 1.97
N ILE A 39 -10.23 3.44 2.56
CA ILE A 39 -9.40 2.42 1.89
C ILE A 39 -9.72 1.05 2.48
N PRO A 40 -10.56 0.23 1.80
CA PRO A 40 -10.97 -1.05 2.33
C PRO A 40 -9.79 -2.03 2.44
N MET A 41 -9.75 -2.80 3.54
CA MET A 41 -8.70 -3.77 3.85
C MET A 41 -8.37 -4.73 2.70
N ARG A 42 -9.38 -5.09 1.89
CA ARG A 42 -9.21 -5.97 0.72
C ARG A 42 -8.14 -5.49 -0.27
N LEU A 43 -7.90 -4.19 -0.37
CA LEU A 43 -6.88 -3.62 -1.25
C LEU A 43 -5.47 -3.95 -0.73
N GLY A 44 -5.24 -3.82 0.58
CA GLY A 44 -3.97 -4.19 1.21
C GLY A 44 -3.70 -5.70 1.12
N THR A 45 -4.69 -6.53 1.44
CA THR A 45 -4.53 -8.00 1.35
C THR A 45 -4.33 -8.45 -0.09
N GLY A 46 -5.07 -7.87 -1.04
CA GLY A 46 -4.95 -8.18 -2.46
C GLY A 46 -3.61 -7.72 -3.06
N TYR A 47 -3.06 -6.59 -2.62
CA TYR A 47 -1.73 -6.15 -3.03
C TYR A 47 -0.66 -7.11 -2.54
N VAL A 48 -0.66 -7.48 -1.25
CA VAL A 48 0.34 -8.40 -0.70
C VAL A 48 0.30 -9.76 -1.40
N ASP A 49 -0.88 -10.30 -1.67
CA ASP A 49 -1.02 -11.57 -2.39
C ASP A 49 -0.43 -11.49 -3.81
N GLN A 50 -0.81 -10.47 -4.58
CA GLN A 50 -0.31 -10.28 -5.95
C GLN A 50 1.20 -10.00 -5.98
N ALA A 51 1.70 -9.14 -5.10
CA ALA A 51 3.12 -8.80 -5.01
C ALA A 51 3.97 -10.01 -4.63
N THR A 52 3.54 -10.78 -3.62
CA THR A 52 4.24 -12.00 -3.21
C THR A 52 4.28 -13.03 -4.34
N LYS A 53 3.18 -13.22 -5.07
CA LYS A 53 3.13 -14.10 -6.25
C LYS A 53 4.06 -13.65 -7.38
N ALA A 54 4.23 -12.34 -7.56
CA ALA A 54 5.14 -11.76 -8.53
C ALA A 54 6.62 -11.81 -8.08
N GLY A 55 6.90 -12.21 -6.83
CA GLY A 55 8.26 -12.34 -6.28
C GLY A 55 8.72 -11.15 -5.43
N ASP A 56 7.86 -10.15 -5.19
CA ASP A 56 8.18 -9.03 -4.30
C ASP A 56 8.05 -9.40 -2.81
N ARG A 57 8.84 -8.74 -1.98
CA ARG A 57 8.63 -8.75 -0.52
C ARG A 57 7.59 -7.68 -0.16
N ALA A 58 6.36 -8.10 0.13
CA ALA A 58 5.31 -7.22 0.64
C ALA A 58 4.78 -7.72 1.99
N VAL A 59 4.61 -6.83 2.98
CA VAL A 59 4.08 -7.16 4.31
C VAL A 59 2.97 -6.18 4.68
N LEU A 60 1.84 -6.70 5.18
CA LEU A 60 0.71 -5.90 5.65
C LEU A 60 0.67 -5.87 7.19
N HIS A 61 0.74 -4.66 7.74
CA HIS A 61 0.62 -4.35 9.17
C HIS A 61 -0.77 -3.80 9.43
N ARG A 62 -1.61 -4.60 10.10
CA ARG A 62 -2.97 -4.20 10.47
C ARG A 62 -2.97 -3.55 11.84
N VAL A 63 -3.53 -2.35 11.95
CA VAL A 63 -3.59 -1.60 13.20
C VAL A 63 -5.05 -1.52 13.65
N GLY A 64 -5.35 -2.15 14.79
CA GLY A 64 -6.68 -2.13 15.38
C GLY A 64 -7.12 -0.72 15.79
N GLN A 65 -8.43 -0.51 15.90
CA GLN A 65 -9.03 0.76 16.34
C GLN A 65 -8.53 2.01 15.58
N THR A 66 -8.07 1.83 14.34
CA THR A 66 -7.44 2.87 13.51
C THR A 66 -8.24 3.05 12.23
N GLY A 67 -8.62 4.29 11.92
CA GLY A 67 -9.25 4.68 10.66
C GLY A 67 -8.23 5.19 9.64
N HIS A 68 -8.69 5.97 8.67
CA HIS A 68 -7.83 6.46 7.60
C HIS A 68 -6.86 7.56 8.05
N VAL A 69 -7.35 8.49 8.89
CA VAL A 69 -6.63 9.71 9.23
C VAL A 69 -5.63 9.46 10.35
N GLU A 70 -5.92 8.52 11.25
CA GLU A 70 -5.07 8.19 12.38
C GLU A 70 -3.66 7.76 11.94
N LEU A 71 -3.48 7.25 10.72
CA LEU A 71 -2.17 6.91 10.15
C LEU A 71 -1.17 8.09 10.10
N ILE A 72 -1.66 9.34 10.07
CA ILE A 72 -0.83 10.55 10.04
C ILE A 72 -0.85 11.34 11.36
N VAL A 73 -1.57 10.86 12.38
CA VAL A 73 -1.66 11.52 13.68
C VAL A 73 -0.45 11.10 14.52
N PRO A 74 0.47 12.01 14.90
CA PRO A 74 1.74 11.65 15.55
C PRO A 74 1.61 10.80 16.83
N GLU A 75 0.51 10.96 17.55
CA GLU A 75 0.25 10.27 18.81
C GLU A 75 -0.47 8.91 18.63
N SER A 76 -0.81 8.52 17.41
CA SER A 76 -1.54 7.28 17.16
C SER A 76 -0.63 6.05 17.16
N ALA A 77 -1.22 4.89 17.45
CA ALA A 77 -0.53 3.60 17.32
C ALA A 77 -0.05 3.33 15.88
N ALA A 78 -0.82 3.77 14.88
CA ALA A 78 -0.51 3.55 13.48
C ALA A 78 0.67 4.41 13.00
N TRP A 79 0.78 5.64 13.51
CA TRP A 79 1.95 6.49 13.30
C TRP A 79 3.20 5.88 13.95
N ALA A 80 3.10 5.45 15.20
CA ALA A 80 4.21 4.81 15.91
C ALA A 80 4.72 3.57 15.16
N GLN A 81 3.81 2.72 14.66
CA GLN A 81 4.14 1.58 13.80
C GLN A 81 4.89 2.02 12.53
N SER A 82 4.37 3.03 11.83
CA SER A 82 4.98 3.56 10.59
C SER A 82 6.41 4.08 10.83
N VAL A 83 6.61 4.86 11.89
CA VAL A 83 7.94 5.37 12.27
C VAL A 83 8.91 4.24 12.60
N ALA A 84 8.46 3.21 13.33
CA ALA A 84 9.30 2.06 13.67
C ALA A 84 9.75 1.28 12.42
N LEU A 85 8.84 1.08 11.46
CA LEU A 85 9.14 0.41 10.18
C LEU A 85 10.12 1.22 9.33
N ILE A 86 9.96 2.55 9.27
CA ILE A 86 10.87 3.45 8.56
C ILE A 86 12.27 3.40 9.20
N LYS A 87 12.38 3.49 10.52
CA LYS A 87 13.68 3.41 11.22
C LYS A 87 14.38 2.08 10.92
N ARG A 88 13.65 0.96 11.01
CA ARG A 88 14.16 -0.36 10.65
C ARG A 88 14.68 -0.42 9.20
N ALA A 89 13.93 0.13 8.25
CA ALA A 89 14.35 0.17 6.84
C ALA A 89 15.63 1.01 6.63
N LEU A 90 15.85 2.02 7.47
CA LEU A 90 17.05 2.86 7.47
C LEU A 90 18.20 2.29 8.32
N GLY A 91 18.03 1.13 8.96
CA GLY A 91 19.04 0.53 9.86
C GLY A 91 19.27 1.35 11.13
N ARG A 92 18.25 2.05 11.62
CA ARG A 92 18.28 2.90 12.83
C ARG A 92 17.41 2.35 13.95
#